data_AF-A0A3D4CN78-F1
#
_entry.id   AF-A0A3D4CN78-F1
#
_cell.length_a   1.000
_cell.length_b   1.000
_cell.length_c   1.000
_cell.angle_alpha   90.00
_cell.angle_beta   90.00
_cell.angle_gamma   90.00
#
_symmetry.space_group_name_H-M   'P 1'
#
loop_
_entity.id
_entity.type
_entity.pdbx_description
1 polymer ?
#
loop_
_entity_poly.entity_id
_entity_poly.type
_entity_poly.pdbx_seq_one_letter_code
_entity_poly.pdbx_strand_id
1 'polypeptide(L)'
;MAGGKLPPRQKMIGMMYLVLTALLAINVSSSILEAFVAINEGFEETSKTMEGKNEILYAQFDKAAANGEAMKIFQKKADEIKKLSNETFEYLEEIKKVLIREVDKVPQEVADTLTLEHVSSKDNFDDPSRIFGLADPANPKPYPGFEDYAALTMQDKLTKYRENILNVFDNKIPNYEKAREEVDNNIALRFPNVKDHDGMEQPWVVGTFYHKPLAAVISLLSKLQADVRTAEAEAL
;
A
#
# COMPACT_ATOMS: atom_id res chain seq x y z
N MET A 1 -34.50 -32.41 7.90
CA MET A 1 -33.72 -33.64 8.08
C MET A 1 -33.85 -34.53 6.85
N ALA A 2 -32.98 -34.37 5.85
CA ALA A 2 -32.95 -35.27 4.68
C ALA A 2 -31.73 -36.19 4.80
N GLY A 3 -31.73 -37.02 5.85
CA GLY A 3 -30.66 -37.98 6.17
C GLY A 3 -30.87 -39.35 5.51
N GLY A 4 -31.30 -39.38 4.24
CA GLY A 4 -31.28 -40.63 3.48
C GLY A 4 -29.82 -40.99 3.18
N LYS A 5 -29.37 -42.20 3.54
CA LYS A 5 -28.04 -42.69 3.17
C LYS A 5 -27.94 -42.75 1.64
N LEU A 6 -27.47 -41.66 1.02
CA LEU A 6 -27.21 -41.60 -0.42
C LEU A 6 -26.28 -42.76 -0.80
N PRO A 7 -26.55 -43.48 -1.89
CA PRO A 7 -25.67 -44.54 -2.38
C PRO A 7 -24.26 -43.95 -2.62
N PRO A 8 -23.18 -44.74 -2.43
CA PRO A 8 -21.79 -44.26 -2.47
C PRO A 8 -21.45 -43.41 -3.71
N ARG A 9 -22.03 -43.75 -4.88
CA ARG A 9 -21.88 -42.99 -6.12
C ARG A 9 -22.48 -41.58 -6.06
N GLN A 10 -23.66 -41.41 -5.46
CA GLN A 10 -24.28 -40.09 -5.29
C GLN A 10 -23.55 -39.24 -4.25
N LYS A 11 -22.95 -39.86 -3.23
CA LYS A 11 -22.04 -39.17 -2.31
C LYS A 11 -20.79 -38.65 -3.02
N MET A 12 -20.17 -39.47 -3.89
CA MET A 12 -19.02 -39.02 -4.68
C MET A 12 -19.40 -37.88 -5.64
N ILE A 13 -20.54 -37.98 -6.33
CA ILE A 13 -21.02 -36.90 -7.21
C ILE A 13 -21.32 -35.63 -6.41
N GLY A 14 -21.95 -35.74 -5.24
CA GLY A 14 -22.23 -34.60 -4.37
C GLY A 14 -20.95 -33.95 -3.83
N MET A 15 -19.94 -34.74 -3.42
CA MET A 15 -18.65 -34.19 -3.00
C MET A 15 -17.90 -33.55 -4.17
N MET A 16 -17.93 -34.14 -5.37
CA MET A 16 -17.34 -33.53 -6.56
C MET A 16 -18.04 -32.21 -6.91
N TYR A 17 -19.36 -32.15 -6.85
CA TYR A 17 -20.11 -30.92 -7.10
C TYR A 17 -19.77 -29.85 -6.07
N LEU A 18 -19.72 -30.18 -4.77
CA LEU A 18 -19.31 -29.24 -3.73
C LEU A 18 -17.88 -28.74 -3.92
N VAL A 19 -16.93 -29.62 -4.29
CA VAL A 19 -15.55 -29.24 -4.58
C VAL A 19 -15.48 -28.35 -5.82
N LEU A 20 -16.17 -28.67 -6.92
CA LEU A 20 -16.19 -27.86 -8.13
C LEU A 20 -16.88 -26.50 -7.94
N THR A 21 -17.99 -26.46 -7.20
CA THR A 21 -18.66 -25.21 -6.84
C THR A 21 -17.80 -24.37 -5.91
N ALA A 22 -17.09 -24.98 -4.96
CA ALA A 22 -16.12 -24.28 -4.12
C ALA A 22 -14.96 -23.72 -4.96
N LEU A 23 -14.39 -24.51 -5.88
CA LEU A 23 -13.32 -24.04 -6.78
C LEU A 23 -13.77 -22.89 -7.68
N LEU A 24 -15.00 -22.92 -8.19
CA LEU A 24 -15.54 -21.84 -9.02
C LEU A 24 -15.83 -20.58 -8.20
N ALA A 25 -16.22 -20.74 -6.93
CA ALA A 25 -16.45 -19.62 -6.00
C ALA A 25 -15.16 -19.01 -5.45
N ILE A 26 -14.05 -19.76 -5.41
CA ILE A 26 -12.73 -19.27 -4.99
C ILE A 26 -12.07 -18.40 -6.05
N ASN A 27 -12.42 -18.58 -7.33
CA ASN A 27 -11.89 -17.75 -8.40
C ASN A 27 -12.51 -16.34 -8.36
N VAL A 28 -11.64 -15.33 -8.25
CA VAL A 28 -12.05 -13.93 -8.42
C VAL A 28 -12.46 -13.70 -9.87
N SER A 29 -13.58 -13.00 -10.12
CA SER A 29 -14.02 -12.76 -11.49
C SER A 29 -13.02 -11.86 -12.23
N SER A 30 -12.73 -12.16 -13.50
CA SER A 30 -11.80 -11.39 -14.33
C SER A 30 -12.17 -9.90 -14.38
N SER A 31 -13.47 -9.58 -14.40
CA SER A 31 -13.97 -8.21 -14.34
C SER A 31 -13.60 -7.44 -13.06
N ILE A 32 -13.49 -8.12 -11.92
CA ILE A 32 -13.06 -7.51 -10.66
C ILE A 32 -11.56 -7.25 -10.71
N LEU A 33 -10.77 -8.16 -11.27
CA LEU A 33 -9.32 -7.98 -11.44
C LEU A 33 -9.01 -6.83 -12.40
N GLU A 34 -9.75 -6.70 -13.50
CA GLU A 34 -9.66 -5.58 -14.44
C GLU A 34 -9.99 -4.24 -13.76
N ALA A 35 -10.99 -4.21 -12.88
CA ALA A 35 -11.29 -3.02 -12.09
C ALA A 35 -10.12 -2.63 -11.16
N PHE A 36 -9.44 -3.60 -10.54
CA PHE A 36 -8.24 -3.31 -9.74
C PHE A 36 -7.07 -2.79 -10.58
N VAL A 37 -6.89 -3.29 -11.81
CA VAL A 37 -5.91 -2.75 -12.76
C VAL A 37 -6.20 -1.29 -13.07
N ALA A 38 -7.43 -0.96 -13.45
CA ALA A 38 -7.83 0.42 -13.74
C ALA A 38 -7.68 1.35 -12.53
N ILE A 39 -8.01 0.87 -11.32
CA ILE A 39 -7.80 1.63 -10.09
C ILE A 39 -6.31 1.86 -9.83
N ASN A 40 -5.46 0.86 -10.06
CA ASN A 40 -4.01 0.99 -9.91
C ASN A 40 -3.45 2.06 -10.84
N GLU A 41 -3.83 2.03 -12.12
CA GLU A 41 -3.43 3.04 -13.11
C GLU A 41 -3.83 4.45 -12.67
N GLY A 42 -5.05 4.61 -12.15
CA GLY A 42 -5.51 5.88 -11.60
C GLY A 42 -4.66 6.37 -10.42
N PHE A 43 -4.23 5.48 -9.53
CA PHE A 43 -3.32 5.84 -8.43
C PHE A 43 -1.91 6.18 -8.91
N GLU A 44 -1.37 5.45 -9.88
CA GLU A 44 -0.08 5.77 -10.49
C GLU A 44 -0.10 7.12 -11.22
N GLU A 45 -1.18 7.43 -11.94
CA GLU A 45 -1.37 8.74 -12.58
C GLU A 45 -1.51 9.86 -11.54
N THR A 46 -2.25 9.60 -10.45
CA THR A 46 -2.36 10.55 -9.33
C THR A 46 -0.98 10.81 -8.73
N SER A 47 -0.19 9.78 -8.48
CA SER A 47 1.17 9.91 -7.97
C SER A 47 2.05 10.76 -8.89
N LYS A 48 2.06 10.48 -10.20
CA LYS A 48 2.81 11.26 -11.21
C LYS A 48 2.36 12.72 -11.25
N THR A 49 1.06 12.95 -11.14
CA THR A 49 0.48 14.30 -11.12
C THR A 49 0.92 15.08 -9.87
N MET A 50 0.91 14.43 -8.71
CA MET A 50 1.36 15.04 -7.46
C MET A 50 2.86 15.29 -7.46
N GLU A 51 3.67 14.36 -7.98
CA GLU A 51 5.10 14.57 -8.18
C GLU A 51 5.38 15.82 -9.02
N GLY A 52 4.71 15.98 -10.18
CA GLY A 52 4.86 17.19 -11.00
C GLY A 52 4.42 18.48 -10.30
N LYS A 53 3.41 18.43 -9.42
CA LYS A 53 3.02 19.59 -8.58
C LYS A 53 4.08 19.90 -7.54
N ASN A 54 4.63 18.88 -6.87
CA ASN A 54 5.66 19.03 -5.85
C ASN A 54 6.93 19.64 -6.46
N GLU A 55 7.32 19.23 -7.67
CA GLU A 55 8.43 19.84 -8.42
C GLU A 55 8.24 21.35 -8.66
N ILE A 56 7.02 21.79 -8.96
CA ILE A 56 6.71 23.21 -9.12
C ILE A 56 6.89 23.95 -7.80
N LEU A 57 6.44 23.37 -6.68
CA LEU A 57 6.62 23.95 -5.34
C LEU A 57 8.10 24.04 -4.97
N TYR A 58 8.89 22.99 -5.21
CA TYR A 58 10.34 23.01 -5.00
C TYR A 58 11.03 24.13 -5.80
N ALA A 59 10.67 24.29 -7.08
CA ALA A 59 11.21 25.36 -7.89
C ALA A 59 10.83 26.76 -7.38
N GLN A 60 9.69 26.91 -6.69
CA GLN A 60 9.31 28.16 -6.02
C GLN A 60 10.16 28.41 -4.76
N PHE A 61 10.42 27.37 -3.95
CA PHE A 61 11.33 27.46 -2.81
C PHE A 61 12.75 27.85 -3.23
N ASP A 62 13.27 27.26 -4.31
CA ASP A 62 14.60 27.57 -4.85
C ASP A 62 14.70 29.05 -5.30
N LYS A 63 13.68 29.53 -6.02
CA LYS A 63 13.60 30.93 -6.43
C LYS A 63 13.51 31.88 -5.23
N ALA A 64 12.76 31.51 -4.20
CA ALA A 64 12.62 32.32 -3.00
C ALA A 64 13.93 32.35 -2.18
N ALA A 65 14.64 31.22 -2.09
CA ALA A 65 15.92 31.10 -1.40
C ALA A 65 17.03 31.96 -2.04
N ALA A 66 16.96 32.22 -3.35
CA ALA A 66 17.85 33.14 -4.04
C ALA A 66 17.67 34.61 -3.60
N ASN A 67 16.49 34.97 -3.07
CA ASN A 67 16.12 36.34 -2.73
C ASN A 67 16.32 36.70 -1.25
N GLY A 68 16.67 35.74 -0.37
CA GLY A 68 16.88 36.03 1.05
C GLY A 68 17.34 34.85 1.89
N GLU A 69 18.15 35.13 2.92
CA GLU A 69 18.75 34.13 3.80
C GLU A 69 17.71 33.39 4.67
N ALA A 70 16.60 34.06 5.00
CA ALA A 70 15.48 33.43 5.71
C ALA A 70 14.78 32.34 4.88
N MET A 71 14.69 32.51 3.54
CA MET A 71 14.05 31.52 2.67
C MET A 71 14.90 30.26 2.46
N LYS A 72 16.21 30.34 2.70
CA LYS A 72 17.09 29.15 2.69
C LYS A 72 16.76 28.15 3.80
N ILE A 73 16.16 28.60 4.91
CA ILE A 73 15.71 27.71 5.98
C ILE A 73 14.54 26.85 5.48
N PHE A 74 13.57 27.47 4.80
CA PHE A 74 12.42 26.77 4.23
C PHE A 74 12.82 25.85 3.07
N GLN A 75 13.75 26.27 2.21
CA GLN A 75 14.30 25.41 1.17
C GLN A 75 14.92 24.12 1.74
N LYS A 76 15.76 24.23 2.77
CA LYS A 76 16.36 23.05 3.41
C LYS A 76 15.31 22.10 4.00
N LYS A 77 14.24 22.65 4.58
CA LYS A 77 13.11 21.86 5.10
C LYS A 77 12.33 21.18 3.97
N ALA A 78 12.12 21.88 2.86
CA ALA A 78 11.51 21.31 1.66
C ALA A 78 12.37 20.16 1.10
N ASP A 79 13.69 20.33 1.01
CA ASP A 79 14.62 19.28 0.58
C ASP A 79 14.60 18.05 1.51
N GLU A 80 14.47 18.28 2.82
CA GLU A 80 14.33 17.22 3.82
C GLU A 80 13.03 16.44 3.60
N ILE A 81 11.90 17.13 3.40
CA ILE A 81 10.61 16.51 3.06
C ILE A 81 10.76 15.68 1.77
N LYS A 82 11.36 16.26 0.71
CA LYS A 82 11.57 15.58 -0.58
C LYS A 82 12.30 14.26 -0.42
N LYS A 83 13.39 14.28 0.37
CA LYS A 83 14.20 13.10 0.65
C LYS A 83 13.38 12.02 1.36
N LEU A 84 12.68 12.39 2.43
CA LEU A 84 11.84 11.46 3.20
C LEU A 84 10.73 10.85 2.34
N SER A 85 10.08 11.65 1.50
CA SER A 85 9.01 11.22 0.60
C SER A 85 9.52 10.28 -0.49
N ASN A 86 10.67 10.58 -1.10
CA ASN A 86 11.29 9.71 -2.09
C ASN A 86 11.72 8.36 -1.50
N GLU A 87 12.41 8.37 -0.34
CA GLU A 87 12.81 7.12 0.34
C GLU A 87 11.60 6.23 0.67
N THR A 88 10.51 6.85 1.13
CA THR A 88 9.27 6.11 1.45
C THR A 88 8.56 5.60 0.19
N PHE A 89 8.52 6.40 -0.87
CA PHE A 89 7.94 6.03 -2.15
C PHE A 89 8.68 4.86 -2.81
N GLU A 90 10.01 4.92 -2.84
CA GLU A 90 10.89 3.88 -3.38
C GLU A 90 10.75 2.58 -2.58
N TYR A 91 10.68 2.67 -1.25
CA TYR A 91 10.42 1.50 -0.40
C TYR A 91 9.09 0.80 -0.73
N LEU A 92 8.01 1.56 -0.96
CA LEU A 92 6.73 0.98 -1.40
C LEU A 92 6.82 0.37 -2.80
N GLU A 93 7.61 0.97 -3.69
CA GLU A 93 7.88 0.45 -5.04
C GLU A 93 8.62 -0.90 -4.98
N GLU A 94 9.63 -1.01 -4.12
CA GLU A 94 10.36 -2.25 -3.87
C GLU A 94 9.45 -3.36 -3.36
N ILE A 95 8.52 -3.04 -2.44
CA ILE A 95 7.52 -4.01 -1.98
C ILE A 95 6.69 -4.55 -3.13
N LYS A 96 6.16 -3.68 -4.01
CA LYS A 96 5.36 -4.10 -5.17
C LYS A 96 6.15 -5.05 -6.07
N LYS A 97 7.40 -4.71 -6.38
CA LYS A 97 8.29 -5.52 -7.21
C LYS A 97 8.57 -6.89 -6.61
N VAL A 98 8.85 -6.94 -5.31
CA VAL A 98 9.07 -8.21 -4.60
C VAL A 98 7.81 -9.07 -4.61
N LEU A 99 6.63 -8.50 -4.36
CA LEU A 99 5.37 -9.23 -4.45
C LEU A 99 5.14 -9.83 -5.83
N ILE A 100 5.29 -9.03 -6.89
CA ILE A 100 5.14 -9.50 -8.28
C ILE A 100 6.15 -10.62 -8.56
N ARG A 101 7.42 -10.42 -8.21
CA ARG A 101 8.50 -11.40 -8.43
C ARG A 101 8.19 -12.75 -7.79
N GLU A 102 7.79 -12.75 -6.52
CA GLU A 102 7.56 -13.99 -5.77
C GLU A 102 6.26 -14.69 -6.18
N VAL A 103 5.22 -13.93 -6.49
CA VAL A 103 3.90 -14.48 -6.85
C VAL A 103 3.91 -15.02 -8.29
N ASP A 104 4.41 -14.25 -9.26
CA ASP A 104 4.48 -14.67 -10.67
C ASP A 104 5.73 -15.53 -10.97
N LYS A 105 6.67 -15.65 -10.02
CA LYS A 105 7.92 -16.42 -10.15
C LYS A 105 8.76 -16.01 -11.36
N VAL A 106 8.79 -14.71 -11.62
CA VAL A 106 9.55 -14.12 -12.72
C VAL A 106 10.93 -13.62 -12.24
N PRO A 107 11.93 -13.53 -13.12
CA PRO A 107 13.20 -12.86 -12.80
C PRO A 107 12.98 -11.40 -12.40
N GLN A 108 13.87 -10.84 -11.58
CA GLN A 108 13.76 -9.46 -11.10
C GLN A 108 13.69 -8.43 -12.23
N GLU A 109 14.47 -8.61 -13.30
CA GLU A 109 14.46 -7.74 -14.49
C GLU A 109 13.08 -7.64 -15.15
N VAL A 110 12.30 -8.73 -15.10
CA VAL A 110 10.95 -8.79 -15.63
C VAL A 110 9.99 -8.13 -14.64
N ALA A 111 10.09 -8.44 -13.35
CA ALA A 111 9.26 -7.82 -12.31
C ALA A 111 9.39 -6.29 -12.28
N ASP A 112 10.59 -5.77 -12.55
CA ASP A 112 10.87 -4.33 -12.58
C ASP A 112 10.13 -3.57 -13.70
N THR A 113 9.70 -4.26 -14.75
CA THR A 113 9.05 -3.65 -15.92
C THR A 113 7.60 -4.09 -16.10
N LEU A 114 7.13 -5.03 -15.28
CA LEU A 114 5.80 -5.62 -15.40
C LEU A 114 4.75 -4.67 -14.81
N THR A 115 3.82 -4.21 -15.65
CA THR A 115 2.63 -3.52 -15.15
C THR A 115 1.64 -4.52 -14.57
N LEU A 116 0.78 -4.05 -13.66
CA LEU A 116 -0.23 -4.91 -13.04
C LEU A 116 -1.13 -5.60 -14.09
N GLU A 117 -1.40 -4.95 -15.22
CA GLU A 117 -2.15 -5.51 -16.35
C GLU A 117 -1.53 -6.80 -16.91
N HIS A 118 -0.21 -6.96 -16.85
CA HIS A 118 0.52 -8.10 -17.43
C HIS A 118 0.89 -9.19 -16.42
N VAL A 119 0.59 -8.99 -15.13
CA VAL A 119 0.79 -10.00 -14.06
C VAL A 119 -0.08 -11.23 -14.30
N SER A 120 0.47 -12.44 -14.28
CA SER A 120 -0.32 -13.65 -14.57
C SER A 120 -1.17 -14.08 -13.37
N SER A 121 -0.63 -14.02 -12.16
CA SER A 121 -1.27 -14.52 -10.93
C SER A 121 -1.90 -13.39 -10.10
N LYS A 122 -2.60 -12.47 -10.77
CA LYS A 122 -3.30 -11.31 -10.16
C LYS A 122 -4.31 -11.69 -9.07
N ASP A 123 -4.90 -12.87 -9.17
CA ASP A 123 -5.92 -13.42 -8.29
C ASP A 123 -5.34 -14.16 -7.08
N ASN A 124 -4.02 -14.41 -7.03
CA ASN A 124 -3.38 -15.09 -5.92
C ASN A 124 -3.50 -14.26 -4.63
N PHE A 125 -4.07 -14.85 -3.59
CA PHE A 125 -4.26 -14.23 -2.28
C PHE A 125 -3.38 -14.82 -1.17
N ASP A 126 -2.78 -16.00 -1.40
CA ASP A 126 -1.99 -16.74 -0.41
C ASP A 126 -0.56 -16.18 -0.31
N ASP A 127 0.12 -16.02 -1.44
CA ASP A 127 1.51 -15.59 -1.49
C ASP A 127 1.70 -14.15 -0.99
N PRO A 128 0.85 -13.16 -1.38
CA PRO A 128 0.93 -11.82 -0.79
C PRO A 128 0.72 -11.84 0.73
N SER A 129 -0.26 -12.60 1.22
CA SER A 129 -0.53 -12.74 2.66
C SER A 129 0.66 -13.34 3.40
N ARG A 130 1.32 -14.34 2.80
CA ARG A 130 2.53 -14.96 3.37
C ARG A 130 3.71 -14.00 3.40
N ILE A 131 4.00 -13.31 2.30
CA ILE A 131 5.13 -12.37 2.20
C ILE A 131 4.97 -11.22 3.20
N PHE A 132 3.75 -10.73 3.38
CA PHE A 132 3.44 -9.69 4.36
C PHE A 132 3.47 -10.16 5.82
N GLY A 133 3.68 -11.45 6.06
CA GLY A 133 3.70 -12.00 7.41
C GLY A 133 2.31 -12.13 8.03
N LEU A 134 1.27 -12.24 7.20
CA LEU A 134 -0.14 -12.33 7.59
C LEU A 134 -0.69 -13.76 7.43
N ALA A 135 0.17 -14.78 7.34
CA ALA A 135 -0.27 -16.17 7.25
C ALA A 135 -1.10 -16.62 8.48
N ASP A 136 -0.83 -16.05 9.65
CA ASP A 136 -1.71 -16.13 10.83
C ASP A 136 -2.23 -14.72 11.16
N PRO A 137 -3.51 -14.41 10.87
CA PRO A 137 -4.07 -13.08 11.15
C PRO A 137 -4.13 -12.77 12.66
N ALA A 138 -4.16 -13.79 13.52
CA ALA A 138 -4.14 -13.58 14.97
C ALA A 138 -2.74 -13.25 15.49
N ASN A 139 -1.69 -13.70 14.80
CA ASN A 139 -0.29 -13.40 15.16
C ASN A 139 0.53 -13.05 13.91
N PRO A 140 0.37 -11.83 13.36
CA PRO A 140 1.19 -11.36 12.25
C PRO A 140 2.68 -11.44 12.60
N LYS A 141 3.45 -12.16 11.78
CA LYS A 141 4.89 -12.39 11.98
C LYS A 141 5.62 -12.30 10.66
N PRO A 142 6.72 -11.54 10.59
CA PRO A 142 7.53 -11.46 9.38
C PRO A 142 7.93 -12.85 8.88
N TYR A 143 7.84 -13.06 7.57
CA TYR A 143 8.28 -14.30 6.95
C TYR A 143 9.82 -14.25 6.78
N PRO A 144 10.57 -15.31 7.15
CA PRO A 144 12.03 -15.30 7.05
C PRO A 144 12.51 -14.93 5.65
N GLY A 145 13.41 -13.94 5.57
CA GLY A 145 13.93 -13.40 4.30
C GLY A 145 13.10 -12.28 3.68
N PHE A 146 11.94 -11.94 4.25
CA PHE A 146 11.07 -10.84 3.81
C PHE A 146 10.71 -9.88 4.95
N GLU A 147 11.57 -9.80 5.96
CA GLU A 147 11.31 -9.02 7.18
C GLU A 147 11.10 -7.53 6.91
N ASP A 148 11.85 -7.00 5.94
CA ASP A 148 11.75 -5.61 5.49
C ASP A 148 10.47 -5.33 4.69
N TYR A 149 9.82 -6.36 4.13
CA TYR A 149 8.61 -6.24 3.32
C TYR A 149 7.33 -6.63 4.09
N ALA A 150 7.47 -7.01 5.37
CA ALA A 150 6.34 -7.37 6.21
C ALA A 150 5.40 -6.17 6.41
N ALA A 151 4.09 -6.41 6.48
CA ALA A 151 3.10 -5.34 6.56
C ALA A 151 3.25 -4.50 7.85
N LEU A 152 3.66 -5.13 8.96
CA LEU A 152 3.96 -4.44 10.22
C LEU A 152 5.16 -3.50 10.09
N THR A 153 6.24 -3.95 9.43
CA THR A 153 7.43 -3.14 9.18
C THR A 153 7.09 -1.94 8.30
N MET A 154 6.28 -2.16 7.26
CA MET A 154 5.78 -1.09 6.39
C MET A 154 4.94 -0.08 7.17
N GLN A 155 4.01 -0.54 8.03
CA GLN A 155 3.19 0.33 8.86
C GLN A 155 4.05 1.20 9.79
N ASP A 156 5.08 0.62 10.42
CA ASP A 156 6.03 1.35 11.27
C ASP A 156 6.80 2.41 10.47
N LYS A 157 7.32 2.06 9.29
CA LYS A 157 8.02 3.01 8.40
C LYS A 157 7.12 4.16 7.95
N LEU A 158 5.87 3.90 7.59
CA LEU A 158 4.92 4.94 7.20
C LEU A 158 4.52 5.83 8.39
N THR A 159 4.40 5.26 9.58
CA THR A 159 4.15 6.02 10.82
C THR A 159 5.33 6.93 11.12
N LYS A 160 6.56 6.43 11.02
CA LYS A 160 7.79 7.23 11.17
C LYS A 160 7.92 8.32 10.12
N TYR A 161 7.58 8.03 8.86
CA TYR A 161 7.55 9.04 7.80
C TYR A 161 6.62 10.20 8.17
N ARG A 162 5.40 9.90 8.62
CA ARG A 162 4.44 10.89 9.08
C ARG A 162 4.99 11.71 10.25
N GLU A 163 5.57 11.06 11.26
CA GLU A 163 6.19 11.75 12.39
C GLU A 163 7.34 12.66 11.94
N ASN A 164 8.19 12.19 11.04
CA ASN A 164 9.32 12.95 10.51
C ASN A 164 8.86 14.19 9.74
N ILE A 165 7.83 14.08 8.90
CA ILE A 165 7.23 15.25 8.23
C ILE A 165 6.73 16.26 9.26
N LEU A 166 6.02 15.83 10.29
CA LEU A 166 5.51 16.73 11.32
C LEU A 166 6.63 17.37 12.16
N ASN A 167 7.77 16.69 12.30
CA ASN A 167 8.94 17.20 13.01
C ASN A 167 9.72 18.25 12.20
N VAL A 168 9.52 18.33 10.88
CA VAL A 168 10.06 19.43 10.05
C VAL A 168 9.47 20.77 10.49
N PHE A 169 8.25 20.78 11.03
CA PHE A 169 7.60 21.97 11.59
C PHE A 169 8.14 22.27 13.00
N ASP A 170 9.23 23.03 13.07
CA ASP A 170 9.88 23.45 14.32
C ASP A 170 9.56 24.91 14.68
N ASN A 171 10.03 25.34 15.86
CA ASN A 171 9.86 26.71 16.36
C ASN A 171 10.49 27.82 15.50
N LYS A 172 11.20 27.48 14.41
CA LYS A 172 11.73 28.45 13.45
C LYS A 172 10.69 28.84 12.41
N ILE A 173 9.57 28.12 12.33
CA ILE A 173 8.44 28.45 11.46
C ILE A 173 7.46 29.34 12.25
N PRO A 174 7.07 30.51 11.72
CA PRO A 174 5.99 31.30 12.32
C PRO A 174 4.69 30.49 12.40
N ASN A 175 4.03 30.48 13.55
CA ASN A 175 2.81 29.69 13.78
C ASN A 175 2.96 28.17 13.54
N TYR A 176 4.15 27.61 13.80
CA TYR A 176 4.45 26.19 13.55
C TYR A 176 3.43 25.22 14.15
N GLU A 177 2.85 25.51 15.32
CA GLU A 177 1.83 24.65 15.95
C GLU A 177 0.58 24.52 15.09
N LYS A 178 0.11 25.64 14.55
CA LYS A 178 -1.08 25.67 13.69
C LYS A 178 -0.80 25.01 12.34
N ALA A 179 0.35 25.32 11.73
CA ALA A 179 0.76 24.68 10.47
C ALA A 179 0.91 23.16 10.63
N ARG A 180 1.53 22.72 11.73
CA ARG A 180 1.67 21.30 12.08
C ARG A 180 0.31 20.63 12.27
N GLU A 181 -0.64 21.28 12.91
CA GLU A 181 -2.00 20.74 13.10
C GLU A 181 -2.77 20.63 11.78
N GLU A 182 -2.68 21.64 10.91
CA GLU A 182 -3.31 21.62 9.58
C GLU A 182 -2.75 20.46 8.73
N VAL A 183 -1.42 20.30 8.70
CA VAL A 183 -0.76 19.20 8.00
C VAL A 183 -1.11 17.84 8.63
N ASP A 184 -1.11 17.73 9.97
CA ASP A 184 -1.48 16.49 10.66
C ASP A 184 -2.89 16.02 10.27
N ASN A 185 -3.84 16.96 10.16
CA ASN A 185 -5.22 16.69 9.79
C ASN A 185 -5.38 16.27 8.32
N ASN A 186 -4.57 16.81 7.41
CA ASN A 186 -4.66 16.51 5.97
C ASN A 186 -3.90 15.25 5.54
N ILE A 187 -2.95 14.76 6.35
CA ILE A 187 -2.23 13.52 6.04
C ILE A 187 -3.11 12.28 6.24
N ALA A 188 -3.36 11.56 5.14
CA ALA A 188 -4.17 10.35 5.10
C ALA A 188 -3.50 9.08 5.69
N LEU A 189 -2.19 9.12 5.95
CA LEU A 189 -1.37 7.99 6.45
C LEU A 189 -1.66 7.67 7.93
N ARG A 190 -2.89 7.26 8.20
CA ARG A 190 -3.36 6.82 9.52
C ARG A 190 -3.78 5.37 9.43
N PHE A 191 -3.41 4.58 10.44
CA PHE A 191 -3.60 3.13 10.44
C PHE A 191 -4.46 2.66 11.62
N PRO A 192 -5.72 3.14 11.76
CA PRO A 192 -6.59 2.71 12.83
C PRO A 192 -6.99 1.24 12.65
N ASN A 193 -7.28 0.56 13.77
CA ASN A 193 -7.89 -0.77 13.72
C ASN A 193 -9.20 -0.73 12.93
N VAL A 194 -9.43 -1.78 12.16
CA VAL A 194 -10.60 -1.91 11.29
C VAL A 194 -11.51 -3.00 11.82
N LYS A 195 -12.81 -2.82 11.70
CA LYS A 195 -13.79 -3.86 12.06
C LYS A 195 -13.99 -4.80 10.88
N ASP A 196 -13.90 -6.09 11.13
CA ASP A 196 -14.26 -7.10 10.14
C ASP A 196 -15.79 -7.23 10.00
N HIS A 197 -16.22 -8.14 9.11
CA HIS A 197 -17.64 -8.41 8.86
C HIS A 197 -18.37 -8.95 10.10
N ASP A 198 -17.65 -9.57 11.03
CA ASP A 198 -18.17 -10.09 12.29
C ASP A 198 -18.13 -9.04 13.42
N GLY A 199 -17.68 -7.81 13.11
CA GLY A 199 -17.60 -6.69 14.02
C GLY A 199 -16.40 -6.75 14.97
N MET A 200 -15.48 -7.71 14.80
CA MET A 200 -14.27 -7.81 15.60
C MET A 200 -13.24 -6.80 15.12
N GLU A 201 -12.56 -6.15 16.07
CA GLU A 201 -11.47 -5.24 15.75
C GLU A 201 -10.22 -6.01 15.34
N GLN A 202 -9.72 -5.71 14.16
CA GLN A 202 -8.50 -6.27 13.60
C GLN A 202 -7.46 -5.16 13.42
N PRO A 203 -6.16 -5.49 13.55
CA PRO A 203 -5.10 -4.58 13.15
C PRO A 203 -5.28 -4.13 11.69
N TRP A 204 -4.98 -2.86 11.41
CA TRP A 204 -5.12 -2.29 10.07
C TRP A 204 -4.45 -3.14 8.98
N VAL A 205 -3.25 -3.65 9.24
CA VAL A 205 -2.49 -4.50 8.29
C VAL A 205 -3.25 -5.77 7.93
N VAL A 206 -3.95 -6.38 8.89
CA VAL A 206 -4.72 -7.60 8.67
C VAL A 206 -5.94 -7.26 7.81
N GLY A 207 -6.77 -6.31 8.22
CA GLY A 207 -7.97 -6.00 7.43
C GLY A 207 -7.69 -5.41 6.05
N THR A 208 -6.53 -4.76 5.87
CA THR A 208 -6.11 -4.14 4.61
C THR A 208 -5.41 -5.10 3.66
N PHE A 209 -4.73 -6.16 4.12
CA PHE A 209 -3.95 -7.01 3.21
C PHE A 209 -4.19 -8.51 3.35
N TYR A 210 -4.75 -8.98 4.47
CA TYR A 210 -4.99 -10.41 4.67
C TYR A 210 -6.00 -10.95 3.65
N HIS A 211 -5.63 -12.06 3.01
CA HIS A 211 -6.46 -12.80 2.06
C HIS A 211 -7.03 -11.92 0.93
N LYS A 212 -6.28 -10.87 0.53
CA LYS A 212 -6.61 -10.05 -0.63
C LYS A 212 -5.82 -10.52 -1.85
N PRO A 213 -6.43 -10.56 -3.04
CA PRO A 213 -5.72 -10.92 -4.26
C PRO A 213 -4.60 -9.92 -4.54
N LEU A 214 -3.53 -10.39 -5.18
CA LEU A 214 -2.34 -9.60 -5.50
C LEU A 214 -2.71 -8.28 -6.18
N ALA A 215 -3.65 -8.28 -7.12
CA ALA A 215 -4.09 -7.05 -7.78
C ALA A 215 -4.58 -6.00 -6.80
N ALA A 216 -5.38 -6.38 -5.81
CA ALA A 216 -5.86 -5.46 -4.78
C ALA A 216 -4.71 -4.97 -3.88
N VAL A 217 -3.78 -5.84 -3.51
CA VAL A 217 -2.62 -5.48 -2.68
C VAL A 217 -1.74 -4.46 -3.40
N ILE A 218 -1.43 -4.68 -4.67
CA ILE A 218 -0.65 -3.75 -5.49
C ILE A 218 -1.36 -2.40 -5.64
N SER A 219 -2.67 -2.40 -5.96
CA SER A 219 -3.44 -1.14 -6.04
C SER A 219 -3.42 -0.36 -4.71
N LEU A 220 -3.49 -1.06 -3.57
CA LEU A 220 -3.41 -0.44 -2.24
C LEU A 220 -2.01 0.15 -1.95
N LEU A 221 -0.94 -0.51 -2.40
CA LEU A 221 0.42 0.04 -2.30
C LEU A 221 0.58 1.29 -3.17
N SER A 222 0.04 1.28 -4.40
CA SER A 222 0.01 2.47 -5.28
C SER A 222 -0.82 3.61 -4.68
N LYS A 223 -1.91 3.28 -3.97
CA LYS A 223 -2.68 4.26 -3.19
C LYS A 223 -1.84 4.87 -2.06
N LEU A 224 -1.07 4.08 -1.31
CA LEU A 224 -0.16 4.58 -0.28
C LEU A 224 0.94 5.46 -0.87
N GLN A 225 1.48 5.11 -2.04
CA GLN A 225 2.43 5.93 -2.79
C GLN A 225 1.83 7.30 -3.16
N ALA A 226 0.60 7.33 -3.65
CA ALA A 226 -0.12 8.58 -3.92
C ALA A 226 -0.38 9.38 -2.64
N ASP A 227 -0.72 8.72 -1.52
CA ASP A 227 -0.89 9.37 -0.22
C ASP A 227 0.44 9.98 0.29
N VAL A 228 1.59 9.33 0.04
CA VAL A 228 2.93 9.86 0.37
C VAL A 228 3.21 11.14 -0.42
N ARG A 229 2.94 11.17 -1.73
CA ARG A 229 3.11 12.36 -2.59
C ARG A 229 2.13 13.48 -2.23
N THR A 230 0.94 13.11 -1.77
CA THR A 230 -0.04 14.08 -1.28
C THR A 230 0.39 14.68 0.05
N ALA A 231 0.90 13.86 0.99
CA ALA A 231 1.45 14.34 2.25
C ALA A 231 2.68 15.24 2.04
N GLU A 232 3.52 14.93 1.05
CA GLU A 232 4.62 15.80 0.59
C GLU A 232 4.07 17.17 0.15
N ALA A 233 3.03 17.19 -0.69
CA ALA A 233 2.41 18.42 -1.17
C ALA A 233 1.80 19.27 -0.04
N GLU A 234 1.12 18.63 0.91
CA GLU A 234 0.50 19.31 2.06
C GLU A 234 1.55 19.91 3.01
N ALA A 235 2.75 19.31 3.07
CA ALA A 235 3.83 19.77 3.94
C ALA A 235 4.67 20.92 3.33
N LEU A 236 4.55 21.16 2.02
CA LEU A 236 5.24 22.22 1.27
C LEU A 236 4.43 23.53 1.29
#